data_AF-A9ECJ2-F1
#
_entry.id   AF-A9ECJ2-F1
#
_cell.length_a   1.000
_cell.length_b   1.000
_cell.length_c   1.000
_cell.angle_alpha   90.00
_cell.angle_beta   90.00
_cell.angle_gamma   90.00
#
_symmetry.space_group_name_H-M   'P 1'
#
loop_
_entity.id
_entity.type
_entity.pdbx_description
1 polymer ?
#
loop_
_entity_poly.entity_id
_entity_poly.type
_entity_poly.pdbx_seq_one_letter_code
_entity_poly.pdbx_strand_id
1 'polypeptide(L)'
;MAFFQLFTTIPLYYDEVFHLNEFKIGILLFLNVAIIVVFEMPLLNYLEKQRIPIVKYIIMSCILLTVSFLVMYQNFWIGILIISIILMTLSEMLGFPYTNRYALNRAKDGLEGSYMAMYAMSFSIAHIFSPKIGFDIVEKFGYQANWLVSGLYGVIGIILAIWLSKRTQKGL
;
A
#
# COMPACT_ATOMS: atom_id res chain seq x y z
N MET A 1 -4.57 6.27 -0.07
CA MET A 1 -4.20 7.02 1.14
C MET A 1 -3.00 6.38 1.80
N ALA A 2 -3.14 5.22 2.46
CA ALA A 2 -2.07 4.55 3.20
C ALA A 2 -0.70 4.49 2.47
N PHE A 3 -0.64 4.08 1.20
CA PHE A 3 0.62 4.06 0.42
C PHE A 3 1.34 5.42 0.33
N PHE A 4 0.62 6.52 0.07
CA PHE A 4 1.23 7.85 -0.13
C PHE A 4 1.87 8.42 1.15
N GLN A 5 1.60 7.82 2.30
CA GLN A 5 2.27 8.15 3.55
C GLN A 5 3.76 7.81 3.55
N LEU A 6 4.19 6.85 2.72
CA LEU A 6 5.60 6.53 2.48
C LEU A 6 6.43 7.75 2.07
N PHE A 7 5.83 8.69 1.33
CA PHE A 7 6.52 9.89 0.84
C PHE A 7 6.28 11.13 1.70
N THR A 8 5.44 11.03 2.74
CA THR A 8 4.95 12.20 3.49
C THR A 8 5.13 12.04 4.99
N THR A 9 4.24 11.32 5.66
CA THR A 9 4.26 11.18 7.12
C THR A 9 5.35 10.23 7.63
N ILE A 10 5.74 9.21 6.85
CA ILE A 10 6.75 8.22 7.27
C ILE A 10 8.16 8.82 7.39
N PRO A 11 8.68 9.61 6.43
CA PRO A 11 9.96 10.28 6.56
C PRO A 11 10.02 11.22 7.77
N LEU A 12 8.94 11.98 8.02
CA LEU A 12 8.85 12.87 9.20
C LEU A 12 8.85 12.07 10.50
N TYR A 13 8.18 10.92 10.55
CA TYR A 13 8.21 10.05 11.71
C TYR A 13 9.63 9.50 12.01
N TYR A 14 10.39 9.18 10.97
CA TYR A 14 11.77 8.70 11.12
C TYR A 14 12.69 9.78 11.71
N ASP A 15 12.48 11.03 11.35
CA ASP A 15 13.22 12.17 11.88
C ASP A 15 12.75 12.55 13.30
N GLU A 16 11.45 12.81 13.49
CA GLU A 16 10.93 13.36 14.73
C GLU A 16 10.91 12.37 15.90
N VAL A 17 10.66 11.07 15.63
CA VAL A 17 10.53 10.05 16.69
C VAL A 17 11.79 9.21 16.86
N PHE A 18 12.49 8.91 15.76
CA PHE A 18 13.69 8.07 15.79
C PHE A 18 14.99 8.86 15.61
N HIS A 19 14.91 10.18 15.41
CA HIS A 19 16.06 11.08 15.25
C HIS A 19 17.05 10.59 14.18
N LEU A 20 16.49 10.04 13.10
CA LEU A 20 17.27 9.62 11.94
C LEU A 20 17.64 10.84 11.11
N ASN A 21 18.93 10.94 10.75
CA ASN A 21 19.34 11.96 9.78
C ASN A 21 18.79 11.65 8.37
N GLU A 22 18.73 12.70 7.53
CA GLU A 22 18.22 12.61 6.16
C GLU A 22 18.88 11.50 5.33
N PHE A 23 20.17 11.25 5.53
CA PHE A 23 20.89 10.18 4.84
C PHE A 23 20.35 8.78 5.17
N LYS A 24 20.08 8.49 6.45
CA LYS A 24 19.52 7.19 6.87
C LYS A 24 18.07 7.03 6.38
N ILE A 25 17.29 8.11 6.40
CA ILE A 25 15.93 8.12 5.83
C ILE A 25 16.01 7.82 4.32
N GLY A 26 16.93 8.46 3.60
CA GLY A 26 17.20 8.19 2.19
C GLY A 26 17.58 6.74 1.91
N ILE A 27 18.41 6.12 2.77
CA ILE A 27 18.74 4.69 2.66
C ILE A 27 17.49 3.80 2.81
N LEU A 28 16.60 4.12 3.76
CA LEU A 28 15.36 3.35 3.94
C LEU A 28 14.44 3.48 2.72
N LEU A 29 14.25 4.70 2.20
CA LEU A 29 13.46 4.92 0.97
C LEU A 29 14.10 4.24 -0.24
N PHE A 30 15.43 4.28 -0.36
CA PHE A 30 16.17 3.56 -1.39
C PHE A 30 15.97 2.05 -1.26
N LEU A 31 15.97 1.50 -0.03
CA LEU A 31 15.77 0.07 0.21
C LEU A 31 14.40 -0.41 -0.32
N ASN A 32 13.34 0.38 -0.14
CA ASN A 32 12.02 0.09 -0.73
C ASN A 32 12.13 -0.08 -2.25
N VAL A 33 12.68 0.91 -2.95
CA VAL A 33 12.82 0.87 -4.42
C VAL A 33 13.77 -0.25 -4.88
N ALA A 34 14.89 -0.44 -4.19
CA ALA A 34 15.86 -1.49 -4.51
C ALA A 34 15.23 -2.89 -4.42
N ILE A 35 14.41 -3.14 -3.39
CA ILE A 35 13.67 -4.40 -3.26
C ILE A 35 12.69 -4.57 -4.42
N ILE A 36 11.93 -3.53 -4.78
CA ILE A 36 10.98 -3.59 -5.90
C ILE A 36 11.70 -3.97 -7.20
N VAL A 37 12.73 -3.22 -7.58
CA VAL A 37 13.44 -3.44 -8.85
C VAL A 37 14.04 -4.85 -8.93
N VAL A 38 14.59 -5.36 -7.83
CA VAL A 38 15.24 -6.68 -7.79
C VAL A 38 14.21 -7.81 -7.76
N PHE A 39 13.14 -7.67 -6.97
CA PHE A 39 12.26 -8.79 -6.64
C PHE A 39 10.89 -8.76 -7.31
N GLU A 40 10.43 -7.63 -7.86
CA GLU A 40 9.04 -7.50 -8.35
C GLU A 40 8.79 -8.42 -9.54
N MET A 41 9.58 -8.29 -10.60
CA MET A 41 9.41 -9.09 -11.81
C MET A 41 9.59 -10.61 -11.55
N PRO A 42 10.61 -11.06 -10.79
CA PRO A 42 10.72 -12.46 -10.39
C PRO A 42 9.50 -12.95 -9.57
N LEU A 43 9.03 -12.16 -8.60
CA LEU A 43 7.90 -12.51 -7.75
C LEU A 43 6.61 -12.64 -8.57
N LEU A 44 6.34 -11.66 -9.44
CA LEU A 44 5.16 -11.67 -10.30
C LEU A 44 5.18 -12.88 -11.25
N ASN A 45 6.31 -13.15 -11.89
CA ASN A 45 6.46 -14.33 -12.75
C ASN A 45 6.25 -15.65 -11.99
N TYR A 46 6.67 -15.72 -10.73
CA TYR A 46 6.42 -16.88 -9.88
C TYR A 46 4.94 -17.03 -9.52
N LEU A 47 4.29 -15.95 -9.13
CA LEU A 47 2.89 -15.93 -8.71
C LEU A 47 1.92 -16.12 -9.88
N GLU A 48 2.27 -15.70 -11.09
CA GLU A 48 1.47 -15.95 -12.29
C GLU A 48 1.39 -17.44 -12.66
N LYS A 49 2.42 -18.22 -12.33
CA LYS A 49 2.40 -19.68 -12.51
C LYS A 49 1.46 -20.37 -11.53
N GLN A 50 1.11 -19.72 -10.43
CA GLN A 50 0.16 -20.23 -9.46
C GLN A 50 -1.27 -20.00 -9.97
N ARG A 51 -2.13 -21.03 -9.92
CA ARG A 51 -3.55 -20.93 -10.32
C ARG A 51 -4.42 -20.25 -9.26
N ILE A 52 -3.95 -19.13 -8.72
CA ILE A 52 -4.62 -18.36 -7.68
C ILE A 52 -5.41 -17.21 -8.33
N PRO A 53 -6.68 -16.98 -7.95
CA PRO A 53 -7.46 -15.85 -8.46
C PRO A 53 -6.81 -14.49 -8.16
N ILE A 54 -6.81 -13.58 -9.13
CA ILE A 54 -6.22 -12.24 -9.03
C ILE A 54 -6.68 -11.48 -7.77
N VAL A 55 -7.97 -11.58 -7.43
CA VAL A 55 -8.55 -10.89 -6.26
C VAL A 55 -7.92 -11.36 -4.94
N LYS A 56 -7.45 -12.60 -4.83
CA LYS A 56 -6.76 -13.07 -3.63
C LYS A 56 -5.42 -12.38 -3.42
N TYR A 57 -4.69 -12.07 -4.50
CA TYR A 57 -3.45 -11.28 -4.41
C TYR A 57 -3.72 -9.86 -3.94
N ILE A 58 -4.82 -9.24 -4.39
CA ILE A 58 -5.26 -7.92 -3.92
C ILE A 58 -5.62 -7.96 -2.42
N ILE A 59 -6.30 -9.01 -1.95
CA ILE A 59 -6.58 -9.17 -0.52
C ILE A 59 -5.27 -9.31 0.26
N MET A 60 -4.33 -10.12 -0.22
CA MET A 60 -3.03 -10.33 0.41
C MET A 60 -2.21 -9.03 0.48
N SER A 61 -2.21 -8.21 -0.58
CA SER A 61 -1.56 -6.89 -0.55
C SER A 61 -2.20 -5.98 0.50
N CYS A 62 -3.54 -5.92 0.57
CA CYS A 62 -4.22 -5.09 1.58
C CYS A 62 -3.92 -5.57 3.01
N ILE A 63 -3.79 -6.88 3.24
CA ILE A 63 -3.36 -7.44 4.54
C ILE A 63 -1.94 -7.00 4.87
N LEU A 64 -0.99 -7.17 3.94
CA LEU A 64 0.41 -6.78 4.14
C LEU A 64 0.54 -5.29 4.46
N LEU A 65 -0.18 -4.42 3.74
CA LEU A 65 -0.22 -2.98 4.01
C LEU A 65 -0.80 -2.67 5.38
N THR A 66 -1.89 -3.35 5.76
CA THR A 66 -2.50 -3.14 7.08
C THR A 66 -1.53 -3.53 8.19
N VAL A 67 -0.87 -4.68 8.05
CA VAL A 67 0.10 -5.18 9.02
C VAL A 67 1.32 -4.26 9.10
N SER A 68 1.81 -3.69 7.99
CA SER A 68 2.95 -2.76 8.04
C SER A 68 2.64 -1.54 8.92
N PHE A 69 1.45 -0.95 8.79
CA PHE A 69 1.02 0.16 9.63
C PHE A 69 0.76 -0.25 11.10
N LEU A 70 0.21 -1.45 11.34
CA LEU A 70 0.03 -1.94 12.71
C LEU A 70 1.37 -2.20 13.41
N VAL A 71 2.39 -2.68 12.68
CA VAL A 71 3.75 -2.86 13.22
C VAL A 71 4.37 -1.51 13.61
N MET A 72 4.07 -0.43 12.86
CA MET A 72 4.52 0.93 13.19
C MET A 72 3.85 1.54 14.42
N TYR A 73 2.78 0.94 14.97
CA TYR A 73 2.20 1.37 16.24
C TYR A 73 3.20 1.22 17.39
N GLN A 74 4.04 0.20 17.31
CA GLN A 74 5.07 -0.12 18.28
C GLN A 74 6.33 0.72 17.98
N ASN A 75 6.79 1.57 18.91
CA ASN A 75 7.85 2.56 18.65
C ASN A 75 9.14 2.36 19.47
N PHE A 76 9.43 1.12 19.91
CA PHE A 76 10.54 0.87 20.85
C PHE A 76 11.93 0.76 20.22
N TRP A 77 12.06 0.35 18.95
CA TRP A 77 13.36 0.09 18.31
C TRP A 77 13.35 0.39 16.81
N ILE A 78 14.52 0.69 16.26
CA ILE A 78 14.69 1.06 14.84
C ILE A 78 14.33 -0.09 13.87
N GLY A 79 14.44 -1.34 14.32
CA GLY A 79 14.17 -2.53 13.51
C GLY A 79 12.72 -2.61 13.01
N ILE A 80 11.77 -2.02 13.74
CA ILE A 80 10.37 -1.92 13.31
C ILE A 80 10.22 -1.16 11.99
N LEU A 81 11.05 -0.13 11.77
CA LEU A 81 10.98 0.67 10.55
C LEU A 81 11.37 -0.16 9.32
N ILE A 82 12.40 -1.00 9.47
CA ILE A 82 12.87 -1.91 8.43
C ILE A 82 11.81 -3.01 8.15
N ILE A 83 11.21 -3.57 9.21
CA ILE A 83 10.15 -4.58 9.03
C ILE A 83 8.94 -3.95 8.33
N SER A 84 8.52 -2.77 8.76
CA SER A 84 7.40 -2.05 8.16
C SER A 84 7.66 -1.74 6.69
N ILE A 85 8.84 -1.21 6.34
CA ILE A 85 9.14 -0.86 4.95
C ILE A 85 9.19 -2.09 4.06
N ILE A 86 9.73 -3.23 4.53
CA ILE A 86 9.73 -4.48 3.78
C ILE A 86 8.29 -4.98 3.55
N LEU A 87 7.45 -4.99 4.59
CA LEU A 87 6.05 -5.41 4.48
C LEU A 87 5.26 -4.52 3.52
N MET A 88 5.49 -3.20 3.60
CA MET A 88 4.84 -2.23 2.72
C MET A 88 5.31 -2.43 1.27
N THR A 89 6.60 -2.67 1.06
CA THR A 89 7.17 -2.99 -0.26
C THR A 89 6.55 -4.25 -0.86
N LEU A 90 6.44 -5.33 -0.07
CA LEU A 90 5.78 -6.56 -0.52
C LEU A 90 4.30 -6.32 -0.86
N SER A 91 3.61 -5.49 -0.08
CA SER A 91 2.25 -5.06 -0.41
C SER A 91 2.20 -4.33 -1.75
N GLU A 92 3.11 -3.41 -2.02
CA GLU A 92 3.15 -2.62 -3.25
C GLU A 92 3.38 -3.50 -4.48
N MET A 93 4.38 -4.39 -4.42
CA MET A 93 4.74 -5.32 -5.49
C MET A 93 3.56 -6.24 -5.88
N LEU A 94 2.66 -6.52 -4.94
CA LEU A 94 1.44 -7.29 -5.23
C LEU A 94 0.29 -6.38 -5.64
N GLY A 95 0.08 -5.29 -4.91
CA GLY A 95 -1.07 -4.41 -5.07
C GLY A 95 -1.13 -3.83 -6.48
N PHE A 96 -0.08 -3.10 -6.89
CA PHE A 96 -0.08 -2.32 -8.13
C PHE A 96 -0.34 -3.14 -9.41
N PRO A 97 0.38 -4.23 -9.70
CA PRO A 97 0.18 -4.99 -10.94
C PRO A 97 -1.16 -5.73 -10.94
N TYR A 98 -1.59 -6.29 -9.80
CA TYR A 98 -2.82 -7.08 -9.75
C TYR A 98 -4.08 -6.22 -9.73
N THR A 99 -4.10 -5.05 -9.07
CA THR A 99 -5.24 -4.14 -9.13
C THR A 99 -5.40 -3.52 -10.51
N ASN A 100 -4.29 -3.16 -11.18
CA ASN A 100 -4.30 -2.65 -12.55
C ASN A 100 -4.82 -3.72 -13.52
N ARG A 101 -4.25 -4.95 -13.47
CA ARG A 101 -4.73 -6.08 -14.28
C ARG A 101 -6.21 -6.38 -14.03
N TYR A 102 -6.66 -6.32 -12.78
CA TYR A 102 -8.07 -6.54 -12.46
C TYR A 102 -8.98 -5.46 -13.06
N ALA A 103 -8.59 -4.19 -12.99
CA ALA A 103 -9.34 -3.09 -13.58
C ALA A 103 -9.46 -3.23 -15.11
N LEU A 104 -8.35 -3.60 -15.79
CA LEU A 104 -8.32 -3.88 -17.22
C LEU A 104 -9.20 -5.07 -17.59
N ASN A 105 -9.10 -6.19 -16.89
CA ASN A 105 -9.89 -7.39 -17.19
C ASN A 105 -11.40 -7.20 -16.99
N ARG A 106 -11.80 -6.18 -16.23
CA ARG A 106 -13.21 -5.83 -16.02
C ARG A 106 -13.72 -4.78 -17.02
N ALA A 107 -12.83 -4.14 -17.77
CA ALA A 107 -13.22 -3.19 -18.79
C ALA A 107 -14.02 -3.91 -19.88
N LYS A 108 -15.05 -3.22 -20.38
CA LYS A 108 -15.77 -3.67 -21.58
C LYS A 108 -14.90 -3.37 -22.81
N ASP A 109 -14.92 -4.24 -23.80
CA ASP A 109 -14.17 -4.08 -25.04
C ASP A 109 -14.33 -2.67 -25.63
N GLY A 110 -13.20 -2.00 -25.86
CA GLY A 110 -13.13 -0.63 -26.39
C GLY A 110 -13.30 0.49 -25.36
N LEU A 111 -13.49 0.17 -24.08
CA LEU A 111 -13.58 1.13 -22.96
C LEU A 111 -12.43 0.99 -21.96
N GLU A 112 -11.36 0.26 -22.30
CA GLU A 112 -10.20 0.03 -21.45
C GLU A 112 -9.56 1.35 -20.99
N GLY A 113 -9.46 2.32 -21.91
CA GLY A 113 -8.95 3.66 -21.62
C GLY A 113 -9.77 4.38 -20.54
N SER A 114 -11.10 4.30 -20.59
CA SER A 114 -11.99 4.93 -19.60
C SER A 114 -11.88 4.26 -18.22
N TYR A 115 -11.77 2.94 -18.17
CA TYR A 115 -11.56 2.20 -16.91
C TYR A 115 -10.21 2.55 -16.28
N MET A 116 -9.16 2.63 -17.10
CA MET A 116 -7.84 3.04 -16.64
C MET A 116 -7.77 4.51 -16.24
N ALA A 117 -8.55 5.38 -16.88
CA ALA A 117 -8.70 6.76 -16.45
C ALA A 117 -9.33 6.85 -15.05
N MET A 118 -10.38 6.07 -14.76
CA MET A 118 -10.98 5.99 -13.42
C MET A 118 -9.99 5.44 -12.38
N TYR A 119 -9.23 4.41 -12.74
CA TYR A 119 -8.15 3.88 -11.91
C TYR A 119 -7.12 4.97 -11.58
N ALA A 120 -6.62 5.70 -12.58
CA ALA A 120 -5.67 6.79 -12.39
C ALA A 120 -6.23 7.94 -11.56
N MET A 121 -7.49 8.34 -11.77
CA MET A 121 -8.16 9.38 -10.97
C MET A 121 -8.23 8.99 -9.48
N SER A 122 -8.45 7.70 -9.19
CA SER A 122 -8.45 7.19 -7.80
C SER A 122 -7.10 7.40 -7.11
N PHE A 123 -5.99 7.21 -7.86
CA PHE A 123 -4.64 7.52 -7.37
C PHE A 123 -4.42 9.02 -7.17
N SER A 124 -4.87 9.86 -8.10
CA SER A 124 -4.75 11.32 -7.97
C SER A 124 -5.49 11.86 -6.74
N ILE A 125 -6.73 11.38 -6.51
CA ILE A 125 -7.49 11.72 -5.30
C ILE A 125 -6.72 11.26 -4.06
N ALA A 126 -6.21 10.02 -4.07
CA ALA A 126 -5.42 9.51 -2.97
C ALA A 126 -4.15 10.34 -2.70
N HIS A 127 -3.49 10.81 -3.74
CA HIS A 127 -2.27 11.60 -3.63
C HIS A 127 -2.55 13.01 -3.06
N ILE A 128 -3.63 13.67 -3.47
CA ILE A 128 -3.97 15.02 -3.01
C ILE A 128 -4.41 15.01 -1.53
N PHE A 129 -5.27 14.07 -1.16
CA PHE A 129 -5.87 14.07 0.18
C PHE A 129 -5.00 13.38 1.24
N SER A 130 -4.12 12.45 0.85
CA SER A 130 -3.33 11.69 1.82
C SER A 130 -2.42 12.55 2.70
N PRO A 131 -1.61 13.48 2.17
CA PRO A 131 -0.73 14.31 2.99
C PRO A 131 -1.55 15.20 3.94
N LYS A 132 -2.61 15.84 3.42
CA LYS A 132 -3.47 16.74 4.20
C LYS A 132 -4.09 16.01 5.39
N ILE A 133 -4.76 14.89 5.15
CA ILE A 133 -5.41 14.11 6.22
C ILE A 133 -4.37 13.52 7.16
N GLY A 134 -3.25 13.01 6.63
CA GLY A 134 -2.17 12.45 7.43
C GLY A 134 -1.56 13.47 8.40
N PHE A 135 -1.20 14.65 7.91
CA PHE A 135 -0.63 15.72 8.73
C PHE A 135 -1.64 16.28 9.73
N ASP A 136 -2.90 16.50 9.33
CA ASP A 136 -3.95 16.97 10.26
C ASP A 136 -4.16 15.99 11.44
N ILE A 137 -4.04 14.68 11.19
CA ILE A 137 -4.14 13.66 12.24
C ILE A 137 -2.88 13.66 13.12
N VAL A 138 -1.71 13.73 12.51
CA VAL A 138 -0.43 13.76 13.24
C VAL A 138 -0.35 14.99 14.15
N GLU A 139 -0.74 16.17 13.67
CA GLU A 139 -0.72 17.41 14.45
C GLU A 139 -1.66 17.35 15.67
N LYS A 140 -2.86 16.78 15.51
CA LYS A 140 -3.89 16.77 16.56
C LYS A 140 -3.82 15.57 17.50
N PHE A 141 -3.42 14.41 17.00
CA PHE A 141 -3.51 13.12 17.70
C PHE A 141 -2.20 12.34 17.72
N GLY A 142 -1.15 12.82 17.06
CA GLY A 142 0.17 12.18 16.99
C GLY A 142 0.28 11.07 15.94
N TYR A 143 1.51 10.56 15.78
CA TYR A 143 1.85 9.55 14.78
C TYR A 143 1.17 8.20 15.02
N GLN A 144 1.05 7.76 16.28
CA GLN A 144 0.44 6.47 16.63
C GLN A 144 -1.03 6.42 16.21
N ALA A 145 -1.77 7.52 16.39
CA ALA A 145 -3.15 7.63 15.92
C ALA A 145 -3.22 7.56 14.39
N ASN A 146 -2.32 8.24 13.68
CA ASN A 146 -2.24 8.18 12.22
C ASN A 146 -1.97 6.75 11.70
N TRP A 147 -1.14 5.96 12.38
CA TRP A 147 -0.91 4.55 12.01
C TRP A 147 -2.16 3.68 12.20
N LEU A 148 -2.92 3.88 13.28
CA LEU A 148 -4.20 3.20 13.48
C LEU A 148 -5.23 3.57 12.42
N VAL A 149 -5.33 4.86 12.06
CA VAL A 149 -6.22 5.32 10.98
C VAL A 149 -5.81 4.72 9.63
N SER A 150 -4.51 4.65 9.35
CA SER A 150 -3.96 4.05 8.13
C SER A 150 -4.22 2.54 8.08
N GLY A 151 -4.07 1.86 9.22
CA GLY A 151 -4.48 0.48 9.41
C GLY A 151 -5.97 0.28 9.16
N LEU A 152 -6.83 1.19 9.66
CA LEU A 152 -8.27 1.14 9.41
C LEU A 152 -8.61 1.27 7.91
N TYR A 153 -7.94 2.16 7.17
CA TYR A 153 -8.08 2.21 5.71
C TYR A 153 -7.69 0.90 5.04
N GLY A 154 -6.62 0.25 5.52
CA GLY A 154 -6.22 -1.08 5.09
C GLY A 154 -7.30 -2.14 5.36
N VAL A 155 -7.87 -2.17 6.57
CA VAL A 155 -8.99 -3.06 6.93
C VAL A 155 -10.22 -2.84 6.05
N ILE A 156 -10.59 -1.59 5.79
CA ILE A 156 -11.69 -1.26 4.86
C ILE A 156 -11.36 -1.80 3.46
N GLY A 157 -10.12 -1.63 2.99
CA GLY A 157 -9.65 -2.21 1.73
C GLY A 157 -9.78 -3.73 1.67
N ILE A 158 -9.42 -4.43 2.74
CA ILE A 158 -9.58 -5.90 2.86
C ILE A 158 -11.06 -6.28 2.76
N ILE A 159 -11.94 -5.61 3.50
CA ILE A 159 -13.39 -5.89 3.50
C ILE A 159 -13.97 -5.69 2.09
N LEU A 160 -13.61 -4.59 1.42
CA LEU A 160 -14.04 -4.30 0.06
C LEU A 160 -13.51 -5.34 -0.95
N ALA A 161 -12.25 -5.76 -0.81
CA ALA A 161 -11.65 -6.78 -1.68
C ALA A 161 -12.28 -8.17 -1.47
N ILE A 162 -12.64 -8.53 -0.22
CA ILE A 162 -13.38 -9.76 0.08
C ILE A 162 -14.80 -9.70 -0.50
N TRP A 163 -15.48 -8.55 -0.34
CA TRP A 163 -16.80 -8.33 -0.93
C TRP A 163 -16.76 -8.45 -2.45
N LEU A 164 -15.74 -7.86 -3.08
CA LEU A 164 -15.47 -7.97 -4.52
C LEU A 164 -15.26 -9.42 -4.94
N SER A 165 -14.44 -10.18 -4.20
CA SER A 165 -14.20 -11.61 -4.46
C SER A 165 -15.48 -12.44 -4.40
N LYS A 166 -16.36 -12.16 -3.43
CA LYS A 166 -17.65 -12.86 -3.30
C LYS A 166 -18.59 -12.52 -4.46
N ARG A 167 -18.55 -11.28 -4.97
CA ARG A 167 -19.37 -10.88 -6.13
C ARG A 167 -18.87 -11.47 -7.44
N THR A 168 -17.55 -11.52 -7.66
CA THR A 168 -16.98 -12.12 -8.87
C THR A 168 -17.18 -13.64 -8.92
N GLN A 169 -17.15 -14.34 -7.78
CA GLN A 169 -17.45 -15.78 -7.73
C GLN A 169 -18.94 -16.10 -7.95
N LYS A 170 -19.85 -15.16 -7.69
CA LYS A 170 -21.30 -15.37 -7.82
C LYS A 170 -21.86 -15.14 -9.22
N GLY A 171 -21.04 -14.84 -10.22
CA GLY A 171 -21.47 -14.71 -11.60
C GLY A 171 -22.34 -13.46 -11.84
N LEU A 172 -21.67 -12.35 -12.16
CA LEU A 172 -22.21 -11.29 -13.02
C LEU A 172 -21.30 -11.16 -14.24
#